data_AF-A0A7K5HX74-F1
#
_entry.id   AF-A0A7K5HX74-F1
#
_cell.length_a   1.000
_cell.length_b   1.000
_cell.length_c   1.000
_cell.angle_alpha   90.00
_cell.angle_beta   90.00
_cell.angle_gamma   90.00
#
_symmetry.space_group_name_H-M   'P 1'
#
loop_
_entity.id
_entity.type
_entity.pdbx_description
1 polymer ?
#
loop_
_entity_poly.entity_id
_entity_poly.type
_entity_poly.pdbx_seq_one_letter_code
_entity_poly.pdbx_strand_id
1 'polypeptide(L)'
;LDRERAEAHRLLVEAWDGGSPRRRGRLRVTVRVLDENDNAPAFSRAEYRARLREDAPPGTAVCRLRATDPDLGANGEVRYAIGRRQGDPGGFFAVDERSGVLRLRRPLDREARALHRVVVEARDGGAQPEGGLSAQAFVRIEIEDINDNQPVFEQAVYVTSISSHTQPGTEIINVVATDNDSDSSEVVSYQISSGDTHGRFSIDPQFGIIRTKKQLDHETHSEYTLRIAAEDCGNPPLTSLLILTAINLTDRRLDSLAVKIVILDINDNSPSFTSLPLSYVMEDVEVGFLVHHVIAKDPDEGKNGQVTYHILSGNENKVFVLDKITGLLTTAQLLDREIQERYNLTVMALDDGSPALSTTQVLTIIVLDVNDETPIFLKQLYETAVCENRDPGEFVIKVEAVDRDAG
;
A
#
# COMPACT_ATOMS: atom_id res chain seq x y z
N LEU A 1 63.92 45.78 20.82
CA LEU A 1 64.60 44.99 19.76
C LEU A 1 63.57 43.98 19.31
N ASP A 2 63.51 43.68 18.02
CA ASP A 2 62.53 42.74 17.42
C ASP A 2 63.38 41.61 16.84
N ARG A 3 63.29 40.42 17.44
CA ARG A 3 64.17 39.30 17.11
C ARG A 3 63.74 38.70 15.77
N GLU A 4 62.45 38.66 15.51
CA GLU A 4 61.77 38.15 14.32
C GLU A 4 62.21 38.94 13.09
N ARG A 5 62.57 40.22 13.27
CA ARG A 5 63.20 41.06 12.25
C ARG A 5 64.73 40.92 12.19
N ALA A 6 65.42 40.81 13.33
CA ALA A 6 66.87 40.64 13.39
C ALA A 6 67.36 39.96 14.69
N GLU A 7 67.89 38.74 14.57
CA GLU A 7 68.34 37.92 15.70
C GLU A 7 69.60 38.46 16.42
N ALA A 8 70.41 39.27 15.75
CA ALA A 8 71.61 39.87 16.34
C ALA A 8 72.05 41.15 15.63
N HIS A 9 72.61 42.07 16.42
CA HIS A 9 73.25 43.29 15.92
C HIS A 9 74.77 43.22 16.15
N ARG A 10 75.55 43.49 15.10
CA ARG A 10 77.01 43.55 15.17
C ARG A 10 77.47 44.99 15.11
N LEU A 11 78.02 45.48 16.22
CA LEU A 11 78.48 46.86 16.38
C LEU A 11 80.01 46.90 16.43
N LEU A 12 80.60 47.92 15.81
CA LEU A 12 82.02 48.23 15.95
C LEU A 12 82.16 49.40 16.92
N VAL A 13 82.73 49.15 18.09
CA VAL A 13 82.97 50.17 19.11
C VAL A 13 84.42 50.62 19.01
N GLU A 14 84.64 51.94 18.87
CA GLU A 14 85.97 52.54 18.91
C GLU A 14 86.13 53.37 20.19
N ALA A 15 87.27 53.22 20.86
CA ALA A 15 87.64 54.05 22.01
C ALA A 15 88.94 54.79 21.68
N TRP A 16 89.01 56.07 22.06
CA TRP A 16 90.17 56.94 21.81
C TRP A 16 90.72 57.46 23.14
N ASP A 17 92.04 57.54 23.27
CA ASP A 17 92.65 58.24 24.40
C ASP A 17 92.62 59.77 24.23
N GLY A 18 92.97 60.49 25.29
CA GLY A 18 93.03 61.96 25.33
C GLY A 18 94.38 62.56 24.95
N GLY A 19 95.34 61.75 24.50
CA GLY A 19 96.71 62.18 24.20
C GLY A 19 96.86 62.85 22.83
N SER A 20 97.97 63.55 22.63
CA SER A 20 98.37 64.08 21.32
C SER A 20 99.70 63.43 20.90
N PRO A 21 99.72 62.53 19.90
CA PRO A 21 98.61 62.11 19.06
C PRO A 21 97.69 61.07 19.73
N ARG A 22 96.41 61.09 19.36
CA ARG A 22 95.40 60.15 19.90
C ARG A 22 95.61 58.74 19.38
N ARG A 23 95.52 57.74 20.25
CA ARG A 23 95.48 56.32 19.87
C ARG A 23 94.05 55.78 20.02
N ARG A 24 93.69 54.80 19.18
CA ARG A 24 92.39 54.13 19.25
C ARG A 24 92.49 52.62 19.43
N GLY A 25 91.57 52.08 20.21
CA GLY A 25 91.22 50.67 20.26
C GLY A 25 89.88 50.42 19.55
N ARG A 26 89.72 49.24 18.94
CA ARG A 26 88.47 48.82 18.28
C ARG A 26 88.05 47.47 18.81
N LEU A 27 86.76 47.30 19.09
CA LEU A 27 86.16 46.04 19.53
C LEU A 27 84.87 45.78 18.75
N ARG A 28 84.68 44.52 18.30
CA ARG A 28 83.40 44.08 17.75
C ARG A 28 82.52 43.56 18.88
N VAL A 29 81.37 44.18 19.07
CA VAL A 29 80.35 43.75 20.02
C VAL A 29 79.23 43.10 19.23
N THR A 30 78.90 41.85 19.58
CA THR A 30 77.71 41.17 19.04
C THR A 30 76.65 41.19 20.13
N VAL A 31 75.56 41.91 19.88
CA VAL A 31 74.38 41.89 20.73
C VAL A 31 73.45 40.83 20.15
N ARG A 32 73.25 39.73 20.88
CA ARG A 32 72.21 38.73 20.55
C ARG A 32 70.89 39.18 21.14
N VAL A 33 69.83 39.14 20.35
CA VAL A 33 68.47 39.42 20.82
C VAL A 33 67.89 38.10 21.33
N LEU A 34 67.46 38.07 22.59
CA LEU A 34 66.76 36.91 23.16
C LEU A 34 65.31 36.91 22.67
N ASP A 35 64.73 35.72 22.60
CA ASP A 35 63.33 35.51 22.22
C ASP A 35 62.42 35.83 23.41
N GLU A 36 61.29 36.46 23.13
CA GLU A 36 60.16 36.69 24.04
C GLU A 36 58.90 36.15 23.35
N ASN A 37 57.90 35.73 24.10
CA ASN A 37 56.67 35.15 23.53
C ASN A 37 55.69 36.26 23.12
N ASP A 38 56.08 37.09 22.15
CA ASP A 38 55.33 38.27 21.72
C ASP A 38 54.53 38.07 20.43
N ASN A 39 54.61 36.90 19.81
CA ASN A 39 53.77 36.50 18.68
C ASN A 39 52.83 35.36 19.09
N ALA A 40 51.58 35.44 18.64
CA ALA A 40 50.62 34.36 18.83
C ALA A 40 50.60 33.44 17.60
N PRO A 41 50.24 32.15 17.76
CA PRO A 41 50.11 31.24 16.63
C PRO A 41 49.11 31.77 15.61
N ALA A 42 49.44 31.73 14.32
CA ALA A 42 48.58 32.20 13.24
C ALA A 42 48.12 31.03 12.36
N PHE A 43 46.80 30.79 12.27
CA PHE A 43 46.24 29.81 11.34
C PHE A 43 46.39 30.27 9.88
N SER A 44 46.59 29.31 8.98
CA SER A 44 46.65 29.59 7.54
C SER A 44 45.31 30.04 6.95
N ARG A 45 44.19 29.74 7.63
CA ARG A 45 42.83 30.17 7.28
C ARG A 45 42.02 30.41 8.54
N ALA A 46 41.14 31.41 8.50
CA ALA A 46 40.16 31.64 9.58
C ALA A 46 39.02 30.60 9.57
N GLU A 47 38.66 30.06 8.40
CA GLU A 47 37.66 29.00 8.21
C GLU A 47 38.22 27.88 7.32
N TYR A 48 38.09 26.64 7.78
CA TYR A 48 38.33 25.42 7.02
C TYR A 48 36.99 24.79 6.67
N ARG A 49 36.86 24.27 5.45
CA ARG A 49 35.65 23.59 4.97
C ARG A 49 35.98 22.14 4.63
N ALA A 50 35.16 21.23 5.09
CA ALA A 50 35.27 19.81 4.83
C ALA A 50 33.90 19.21 4.54
N ARG A 51 33.91 18.08 3.84
CA ARG A 51 32.75 17.23 3.63
C ARG A 51 33.05 15.85 4.18
N LEU A 52 32.06 15.23 4.79
CA LEU A 52 32.21 13.91 5.41
C LEU A 52 30.90 13.15 5.26
N ARG A 53 30.97 11.94 4.73
CA ARG A 53 29.81 11.05 4.68
C ARG A 53 29.39 10.64 6.08
N GLU A 54 28.10 10.48 6.33
CA GLU A 54 27.63 10.06 7.66
C GLU A 54 28.02 8.63 8.03
N ASP A 55 28.19 7.76 7.03
CA ASP A 55 28.70 6.39 7.16
C ASP A 55 30.19 6.31 7.51
N ALA A 56 30.89 7.45 7.60
CA ALA A 56 32.32 7.48 7.90
C ALA A 56 32.61 6.88 9.29
N PRO A 57 33.51 5.88 9.40
CA PRO A 57 33.79 5.27 10.68
C PRO A 57 34.55 6.24 11.62
N PRO A 58 34.36 6.13 12.94
CA PRO A 58 35.19 6.84 13.91
C PRO A 58 36.69 6.63 13.64
N GLY A 59 37.46 7.71 13.71
CA GLY A 59 38.88 7.77 13.37
C GLY A 59 39.15 8.36 11.98
N THR A 60 38.14 8.50 11.11
CA THR A 60 38.28 9.11 9.79
C THR A 60 38.85 10.54 9.90
N ALA A 61 39.87 10.84 9.10
CA ALA A 61 40.47 12.17 9.06
C ALA A 61 39.58 13.13 8.25
N VAL A 62 39.20 14.25 8.86
CA VAL A 62 38.31 15.25 8.27
C VAL A 62 39.11 16.29 7.48
N CYS A 63 40.05 16.95 8.16
CA CYS A 63 40.96 17.91 7.56
C CYS A 63 42.20 18.09 8.45
N ARG A 64 43.21 18.77 7.91
CA ARG A 64 44.40 19.16 8.68
C ARG A 64 44.46 20.66 8.83
N LEU A 65 44.40 21.13 10.07
CA LEU A 65 44.63 22.53 10.41
C LEU A 65 46.13 22.83 10.41
N ARG A 66 46.48 24.07 10.09
CA ARG A 66 47.87 24.52 10.09
C ARG A 66 47.95 25.91 10.68
N ALA A 67 48.60 26.02 11.82
CA ALA A 67 49.04 27.27 12.43
C ALA A 67 50.57 27.31 12.50
N THR A 68 51.12 28.53 12.44
CA THR A 68 52.55 28.79 12.51
C THR A 68 52.80 29.93 13.49
N ASP A 69 53.90 29.81 14.23
CA ASP A 69 54.34 30.80 15.19
C ASP A 69 55.81 31.17 14.86
N PRO A 70 56.15 32.47 14.72
CA PRO A 70 57.50 32.90 14.38
C PRO A 70 58.50 32.84 15.56
N ASP A 71 58.05 32.63 16.80
CA ASP A 71 58.90 32.62 17.99
C ASP A 71 59.78 31.36 18.06
N LEU A 72 60.81 31.37 18.91
CA LEU A 72 61.78 30.26 18.98
C LEU A 72 61.47 29.23 20.07
N GLY A 73 61.76 27.97 19.77
CA GLY A 73 61.68 26.89 20.75
C GLY A 73 60.24 26.68 21.26
N ALA A 74 60.05 26.71 22.58
CA ALA A 74 58.74 26.50 23.19
C ALA A 74 57.74 27.62 22.87
N ASN A 75 58.23 28.86 22.71
CA ASN A 75 57.40 30.01 22.35
C ASN A 75 56.83 29.87 20.92
N GLY A 76 57.53 29.15 20.03
CA GLY A 76 57.03 28.81 18.69
C GLY A 76 56.35 27.44 18.56
N GLU A 77 56.29 26.63 19.63
CA GLU A 77 55.77 25.26 19.58
C GLU A 77 54.25 25.23 19.63
N VAL A 78 53.61 25.16 18.46
CA VAL A 78 52.15 25.14 18.35
C VAL A 78 51.53 23.81 18.76
N ARG A 79 50.53 23.87 19.64
CA ARG A 79 49.67 22.74 20.04
C ARG A 79 48.21 23.02 19.77
N TYR A 80 47.50 22.03 19.25
CA TYR A 80 46.10 22.14 18.86
C TYR A 80 45.17 21.53 19.92
N ALA A 81 44.04 22.19 20.17
CA ALA A 81 42.97 21.65 21.01
C ALA A 81 41.60 22.10 20.47
N ILE A 82 40.54 21.32 20.74
CA ILE A 82 39.18 21.80 20.51
C ILE A 82 38.85 22.81 21.62
N GLY A 83 38.27 23.96 21.23
CA GLY A 83 37.97 25.05 22.14
C GLY A 83 37.14 24.59 23.33
N ARG A 84 37.60 24.90 24.56
CA ARG A 84 37.04 24.38 25.82
C ARG A 84 35.57 24.75 26.07
N ARG A 85 35.05 25.78 25.37
CA ARG A 85 33.66 26.25 25.48
C ARG A 85 32.98 26.11 24.12
N GLN A 86 32.11 25.11 23.99
CA GLN A 86 31.28 24.88 22.80
C GLN A 86 32.07 24.67 21.48
N GLY A 87 33.35 24.28 21.56
CA GLY A 87 34.16 24.03 20.38
C GLY A 87 33.70 22.83 19.56
N ASP A 88 32.96 21.90 20.15
CA ASP A 88 32.27 20.81 19.46
C ASP A 88 31.07 20.33 20.31
N PRO A 89 29.88 20.93 20.13
CA PRO A 89 28.69 20.54 20.86
C PRO A 89 28.29 19.11 20.49
N GLY A 90 28.53 18.15 21.41
CA GLY A 90 28.27 16.73 21.22
C GLY A 90 29.53 15.85 21.19
N GLY A 91 30.72 16.44 21.06
CA GLY A 91 32.00 15.72 21.13
C GLY A 91 32.15 14.67 20.01
N PHE A 92 31.72 15.03 18.80
CA PHE A 92 31.81 14.22 17.58
C PHE A 92 33.23 14.19 17.00
N PHE A 93 34.10 15.15 17.32
CA PHE A 93 35.43 15.28 16.74
C PHE A 93 36.54 15.30 17.79
N ALA A 94 37.76 15.02 17.33
CA ALA A 94 38.99 15.14 18.09
C ALA A 94 40.10 15.71 17.20
N VAL A 95 40.94 16.60 17.74
CA VAL A 95 42.11 17.11 17.03
C VAL A 95 43.38 16.52 17.64
N ASP A 96 44.30 16.09 16.79
CA ASP A 96 45.63 15.66 17.22
C ASP A 96 46.48 16.88 17.61
N GLU A 97 47.02 16.85 18.83
CA GLU A 97 47.66 17.99 19.48
C GLU A 97 48.87 18.53 18.71
N ARG A 98 49.58 17.69 17.95
CA ARG A 98 50.82 18.08 17.25
C ARG A 98 50.65 18.22 15.75
N SER A 99 49.91 17.31 15.13
CA SER A 99 49.76 17.29 13.67
C SER A 99 48.67 18.22 13.15
N GLY A 100 47.74 18.64 14.01
CA GLY A 100 46.57 19.44 13.66
C GLY A 100 45.52 18.68 12.84
N VAL A 101 45.59 17.36 12.78
CA VAL A 101 44.60 16.54 12.05
C VAL A 101 43.34 16.43 12.90
N LEU A 102 42.22 16.92 12.37
CA LEU A 102 40.89 16.74 12.95
C LEU A 102 40.34 15.40 12.47
N ARG A 103 39.84 14.58 13.40
CA ARG A 103 39.28 13.25 13.15
C ARG A 103 37.87 13.14 13.72
N LEU A 104 37.06 12.32 13.07
CA LEU A 104 35.78 11.88 13.61
C LEU A 104 36.01 10.97 14.83
N ARG A 105 35.17 11.10 15.85
CA ARG A 105 35.24 10.34 17.12
C ARG A 105 33.95 9.56 17.39
N ARG A 106 32.81 10.04 16.90
CA ARG A 106 31.49 9.40 17.07
C ARG A 106 30.82 9.24 15.71
N PRO A 107 29.93 8.25 15.54
CA PRO A 107 29.10 8.16 14.36
C PRO A 107 28.33 9.46 14.11
N LEU A 108 28.06 9.74 12.84
CA LEU A 108 27.26 10.86 12.39
C LEU A 108 25.88 10.35 11.98
N ASP A 109 24.94 11.29 11.93
CA ASP A 109 23.55 11.10 11.51
C ASP A 109 23.15 12.46 10.92
N ARG A 110 23.00 12.50 9.60
CA ARG A 110 22.77 13.73 8.85
C ARG A 110 21.33 14.21 9.08
N GLU A 111 20.37 13.31 9.17
CA GLU A 111 18.95 13.58 9.45
C GLU A 111 18.80 14.29 10.80
N ALA A 112 19.63 13.92 11.79
CA ALA A 112 19.74 14.64 13.04
C ALA A 112 20.51 15.97 12.90
N ARG A 113 21.64 15.99 12.18
CA ARG A 113 22.48 17.19 12.01
C ARG A 113 23.38 17.19 10.77
N ALA A 114 22.90 17.81 9.69
CA ALA A 114 23.66 17.98 8.44
C ALA A 114 24.89 18.92 8.50
N LEU A 115 25.02 19.77 9.54
CA LEU A 115 26.11 20.75 9.64
C LEU A 115 26.76 20.79 11.03
N HIS A 116 28.04 20.46 11.07
CA HIS A 116 28.87 20.61 12.25
C HIS A 116 29.80 21.83 12.14
N ARG A 117 29.96 22.55 13.25
CA ARG A 117 30.89 23.66 13.38
C ARG A 117 31.82 23.37 14.55
N VAL A 118 33.10 23.23 14.25
CA VAL A 118 34.14 22.95 15.24
C VAL A 118 35.03 24.17 15.40
N VAL A 119 35.30 24.59 16.63
CA VAL A 119 36.26 25.65 16.95
C VAL A 119 37.54 24.99 17.45
N VAL A 120 38.65 25.21 16.73
CA VAL A 120 39.96 24.70 17.10
C VAL A 120 40.84 25.86 17.54
N GLU A 121 41.51 25.68 18.67
CA GLU A 121 42.47 26.60 19.26
C GLU A 121 43.89 26.09 18.99
N ALA A 122 44.76 26.98 18.53
CA ALA A 122 46.20 26.75 18.47
C ALA A 122 46.84 27.60 19.56
N ARG A 123 47.70 26.98 20.38
CA ARG A 123 48.37 27.62 21.51
C ARG A 123 49.85 27.30 21.52
N ASP A 124 50.69 28.29 21.79
CA ASP A 124 52.12 28.09 21.98
C ASP A 124 52.48 27.60 23.40
N GLY A 125 53.78 27.38 23.65
CA GLY A 125 54.34 26.90 24.91
C GLY A 125 54.82 27.98 25.88
N GLY A 126 54.42 29.24 25.71
CA GLY A 126 54.92 30.40 26.48
C GLY A 126 55.02 30.18 27.99
N ALA A 127 56.11 30.68 28.58
CA ALA A 127 56.45 30.47 29.99
C ALA A 127 55.50 31.22 30.96
N GLN A 128 55.33 30.68 32.17
CA GLN A 128 54.58 31.38 33.23
C GLN A 128 55.37 32.60 33.74
N PRO A 129 54.70 33.72 34.13
CA PRO A 129 53.27 33.86 34.44
C PRO A 129 52.37 34.27 33.26
N GLU A 130 52.94 34.75 32.15
CA GLU A 130 52.18 35.25 31.00
C GLU A 130 51.44 34.11 30.30
N GLY A 131 52.06 32.92 30.26
CA GLY A 131 51.50 31.72 29.66
C GLY A 131 51.43 31.82 28.14
N GLY A 132 51.14 30.70 27.47
CA GLY A 132 51.13 30.70 26.01
C GLY A 132 49.98 31.47 25.37
N LEU A 133 50.28 32.15 24.26
CA LEU A 133 49.32 32.90 23.44
C LEU A 133 48.54 31.93 22.55
N SER A 134 47.35 32.35 22.12
CA SER A 134 46.42 31.47 21.41
C SER A 134 45.69 32.17 20.28
N ALA A 135 45.39 31.43 19.22
CA ALA A 135 44.45 31.83 18.19
C ALA A 135 43.39 30.74 17.96
N GLN A 136 42.30 31.11 17.28
CA GLN A 136 41.19 30.21 16.96
C GLN A 136 40.90 30.19 15.46
N ALA A 137 40.48 29.03 14.96
CA ALA A 137 39.94 28.85 13.62
C ALA A 137 38.66 28.01 13.66
N PHE A 138 37.79 28.24 12.68
CA PHE A 138 36.53 27.52 12.53
C PHE A 138 36.67 26.41 11.49
N VAL A 139 36.06 25.26 11.75
CA VAL A 139 35.91 24.17 10.78
C VAL A 139 34.43 23.94 10.55
N ARG A 140 33.98 24.21 9.32
CA ARG A 140 32.64 23.94 8.85
C ARG A 140 32.64 22.59 8.13
N ILE A 141 31.88 21.63 8.66
CA ILE A 141 31.82 20.27 8.15
C ILE A 141 30.39 20.02 7.68
N GLU A 142 30.22 19.90 6.37
CA GLU A 142 28.97 19.51 5.72
C GLU A 142 28.91 17.98 5.70
N ILE A 143 27.85 17.40 6.26
CA ILE A 143 27.65 15.95 6.24
C ILE A 143 27.00 15.57 4.92
N GLU A 144 27.61 14.66 4.18
CA GLU A 144 27.08 14.12 2.94
C GLU A 144 26.14 12.96 3.26
N ASP A 145 24.98 12.98 2.61
CA ASP A 145 23.87 12.04 2.76
C ASP A 145 24.22 10.65 2.25
N ILE A 146 23.69 9.65 2.94
CA ILE A 146 23.74 8.23 2.61
C ILE A 146 22.32 7.72 2.65
N ASN A 147 21.97 6.90 1.65
CA ASN A 147 20.65 6.29 1.60
C ASN A 147 20.52 5.19 2.67
N ASP A 148 20.24 5.58 3.91
CA ASP A 148 20.13 4.71 5.08
C ASP A 148 18.74 4.74 5.74
N ASN A 149 17.86 5.62 5.26
CA ASN A 149 16.44 5.58 5.56
C ASN A 149 15.70 4.89 4.42
N GLN A 150 14.73 4.07 4.78
CA GLN A 150 13.82 3.46 3.81
C GLN A 150 12.52 4.28 3.76
N PRO A 151 11.79 4.25 2.63
CA PRO A 151 10.48 4.90 2.55
C PRO A 151 9.52 4.35 3.61
N VAL A 152 8.75 5.23 4.25
CA VAL A 152 7.73 4.88 5.25
C VAL A 152 6.38 5.43 4.83
N PHE A 153 5.36 4.56 4.76
CA PHE A 153 3.99 4.97 4.48
C PHE A 153 3.38 5.74 5.65
N GLU A 154 2.59 6.78 5.37
CA GLU A 154 1.92 7.61 6.39
C GLU A 154 0.91 6.81 7.24
N GLN A 155 0.29 5.79 6.65
CA GLN A 155 -0.69 4.94 7.31
C GLN A 155 -0.27 3.48 7.22
N ALA A 156 -0.58 2.70 8.27
CA ALA A 156 -0.28 1.27 8.31
C ALA A 156 -1.29 0.43 7.50
N VAL A 157 -2.51 0.93 7.28
CA VAL A 157 -3.58 0.26 6.53
C VAL A 157 -4.43 1.31 5.82
N TYR A 158 -4.75 1.06 4.54
CA TYR A 158 -5.73 1.85 3.78
C TYR A 158 -6.95 0.98 3.46
N VAL A 159 -8.16 1.48 3.71
CA VAL A 159 -9.41 0.79 3.40
C VAL A 159 -10.30 1.71 2.57
N THR A 160 -10.82 1.21 1.46
CA THR A 160 -11.72 1.96 0.57
C THR A 160 -12.72 1.02 -0.09
N SER A 161 -13.80 1.59 -0.62
CA SER A 161 -14.84 0.85 -1.32
C SER A 161 -15.13 1.49 -2.68
N ILE A 162 -15.36 0.67 -3.70
CA ILE A 162 -15.61 1.11 -5.07
C ILE A 162 -16.69 0.27 -5.72
N SER A 163 -17.53 0.87 -6.57
CA SER A 163 -18.58 0.12 -7.29
C SER A 163 -17.97 -0.82 -8.33
N SER A 164 -18.54 -2.03 -8.48
CA SER A 164 -18.19 -2.98 -9.55
C SER A 164 -18.32 -2.37 -10.96
N HIS A 165 -19.27 -1.45 -11.17
CA HIS A 165 -19.46 -0.73 -12.44
C HIS A 165 -18.50 0.43 -12.71
N THR A 166 -17.48 0.61 -11.90
CA THR A 166 -16.50 1.68 -12.10
C THR A 166 -15.73 1.48 -13.41
N GLN A 167 -15.64 2.55 -14.20
CA GLN A 167 -14.92 2.53 -15.47
C GLN A 167 -13.41 2.32 -15.26
N PRO A 168 -12.73 1.65 -16.19
CA PRO A 168 -11.26 1.61 -16.19
C PRO A 168 -10.66 3.03 -16.23
N GLY A 169 -9.63 3.27 -15.42
CA GLY A 169 -8.92 4.54 -15.30
C GLY A 169 -9.38 5.39 -14.12
N THR A 170 -10.41 4.99 -13.38
CA THR A 170 -10.88 5.73 -12.20
C THR A 170 -9.91 5.62 -11.05
N GLU A 171 -9.65 6.76 -10.39
CA GLU A 171 -8.82 6.86 -9.18
C GLU A 171 -9.57 6.33 -7.97
N ILE A 172 -8.92 5.42 -7.21
CA ILE A 172 -9.51 4.73 -6.07
C ILE A 172 -9.05 5.39 -4.77
N ILE A 173 -7.73 5.45 -4.59
CA ILE A 173 -7.08 5.95 -3.39
C ILE A 173 -5.65 6.35 -3.72
N ASN A 174 -5.11 7.27 -2.94
CA ASN A 174 -3.71 7.67 -2.98
C ASN A 174 -2.99 7.13 -1.74
N VAL A 175 -1.85 6.45 -1.94
CA VAL A 175 -0.96 6.03 -0.86
C VAL A 175 0.32 6.86 -0.90
N VAL A 176 0.75 7.37 0.27
CA VAL A 176 1.89 8.28 0.38
C VAL A 176 2.92 7.65 1.29
N ALA A 177 4.15 7.59 0.82
CA ALA A 177 5.33 7.25 1.59
C ALA A 177 6.33 8.41 1.56
N THR A 178 7.02 8.60 2.67
CA THR A 178 8.05 9.63 2.85
C THR A 178 9.37 8.96 3.15
N ASP A 179 10.43 9.50 2.56
CA ASP A 179 11.82 9.17 2.88
C ASP A 179 12.47 10.38 3.58
N ASN A 180 13.37 10.15 4.54
CA ASN A 180 14.01 11.21 5.30
C ASN A 180 15.38 11.65 4.72
N ASP A 181 15.89 10.92 3.73
CA ASP A 181 17.14 11.22 3.03
C ASP A 181 16.97 12.45 2.10
N SER A 182 17.94 13.38 2.06
CA SER A 182 17.77 14.70 1.42
C SER A 182 18.17 14.77 -0.04
N ASP A 183 19.04 13.89 -0.51
CA ASP A 183 19.67 14.01 -1.82
C ASP A 183 19.07 12.94 -2.75
N SER A 184 18.04 13.31 -3.52
CA SER A 184 17.37 12.48 -4.56
C SER A 184 16.59 11.22 -4.09
N SER A 185 16.58 10.93 -2.80
CA SER A 185 15.78 9.87 -2.16
C SER A 185 14.33 10.27 -1.83
N GLU A 186 13.95 11.54 -1.98
CA GLU A 186 12.54 11.97 -1.90
C GLU A 186 11.66 11.40 -3.03
N VAL A 187 12.27 10.92 -4.14
CA VAL A 187 11.53 10.31 -5.25
C VAL A 187 11.26 8.85 -4.90
N VAL A 188 10.23 8.66 -4.10
CA VAL A 188 9.69 7.34 -3.80
C VAL A 188 8.93 6.83 -5.03
N SER A 189 9.34 5.68 -5.55
CA SER A 189 8.67 4.95 -6.61
C SER A 189 7.68 3.94 -6.02
N TYR A 190 6.45 3.93 -6.53
CA TYR A 190 5.39 3.06 -6.04
C TYR A 190 5.11 1.88 -6.99
N GLN A 191 4.89 0.70 -6.45
CA GLN A 191 4.48 -0.47 -7.24
C GLN A 191 3.53 -1.40 -6.47
N ILE A 192 2.64 -2.09 -7.20
CA ILE A 192 1.83 -3.17 -6.65
C ILE A 192 2.71 -4.42 -6.62
N SER A 193 3.11 -4.85 -5.42
CA SER A 193 3.98 -6.01 -5.24
C SER A 193 3.25 -7.35 -5.33
N SER A 194 1.99 -7.38 -4.88
CA SER A 194 1.12 -8.56 -4.89
C SER A 194 -0.33 -8.19 -4.54
N GLY A 195 -1.23 -9.17 -4.65
CA GLY A 195 -2.66 -9.00 -4.34
C GLY A 195 -3.54 -8.67 -5.54
N ASP A 196 -2.96 -8.25 -6.66
CA ASP A 196 -3.67 -8.07 -7.94
C ASP A 196 -3.49 -9.27 -8.89
N THR A 197 -3.96 -10.45 -8.48
CA THR A 197 -3.81 -11.69 -9.27
C THR A 197 -4.50 -11.63 -10.63
N HIS A 198 -5.48 -10.74 -10.79
CA HIS A 198 -6.28 -10.60 -12.02
C HIS A 198 -5.85 -9.40 -12.90
N GLY A 199 -4.86 -8.62 -12.46
CA GLY A 199 -4.37 -7.45 -13.18
C GLY A 199 -5.45 -6.38 -13.38
N ARG A 200 -6.28 -6.17 -12.36
CA ARG A 200 -7.42 -5.24 -12.35
C ARG A 200 -7.04 -3.85 -11.90
N PHE A 201 -5.86 -3.66 -11.29
CA PHE A 201 -5.42 -2.37 -10.76
C PHE A 201 -4.10 -1.92 -11.39
N SER A 202 -3.81 -0.64 -11.25
CA SER A 202 -2.53 -0.04 -11.58
C SER A 202 -2.21 1.03 -10.55
N ILE A 203 -0.95 1.21 -10.21
CA ILE A 203 -0.50 2.31 -9.36
C ILE A 203 0.37 3.25 -10.17
N ASP A 204 0.18 4.55 -9.94
CA ASP A 204 1.05 5.58 -10.45
C ASP A 204 2.40 5.52 -9.73
N PRO A 205 3.52 5.24 -10.42
CA PRO A 205 4.80 5.06 -9.77
C PRO A 205 5.36 6.36 -9.18
N GLN A 206 4.87 7.53 -9.60
CA GLN A 206 5.35 8.81 -9.07
C GLN A 206 4.45 9.35 -7.95
N PHE A 207 3.14 9.13 -8.06
CA PHE A 207 2.17 9.76 -7.18
C PHE A 207 1.47 8.81 -6.20
N GLY A 208 1.69 7.50 -6.29
CA GLY A 208 1.05 6.52 -5.41
C GLY A 208 -0.47 6.38 -5.62
N ILE A 209 -1.00 6.91 -6.73
CA ILE A 209 -2.44 6.86 -7.04
C ILE A 209 -2.80 5.49 -7.62
N ILE A 210 -3.64 4.74 -6.91
CA ILE A 210 -4.19 3.46 -7.38
C ILE A 210 -5.42 3.73 -8.25
N ARG A 211 -5.44 3.14 -9.44
CA ARG A 211 -6.52 3.25 -10.43
C ARG A 211 -7.05 1.88 -10.85
N THR A 212 -8.31 1.84 -11.28
CA THR A 212 -8.85 0.67 -11.98
C THR A 212 -8.19 0.54 -13.35
N LYS A 213 -7.81 -0.68 -13.74
CA LYS A 213 -7.21 -1.00 -15.05
C LYS A 213 -8.19 -1.74 -15.95
N LYS A 214 -9.12 -2.50 -15.36
CA LYS A 214 -10.17 -3.24 -16.05
C LYS A 214 -11.47 -3.11 -15.25
N GLN A 215 -12.58 -3.48 -15.88
CA GLN A 215 -13.88 -3.56 -15.22
C GLN A 215 -13.80 -4.54 -14.04
N LEU A 216 -14.50 -4.19 -12.96
CA LEU A 216 -14.63 -4.97 -11.75
C LEU A 216 -15.96 -5.73 -11.80
N ASP A 217 -16.04 -6.80 -11.03
CA ASP A 217 -17.18 -7.72 -11.03
C ASP A 217 -17.25 -8.29 -9.61
N HIS A 218 -18.33 -7.96 -8.91
CA HIS A 218 -18.48 -8.29 -7.50
C HIS A 218 -18.70 -9.80 -7.32
N GLU A 219 -19.49 -10.40 -8.21
CA GLU A 219 -19.88 -11.81 -8.22
C GLU A 219 -18.66 -12.71 -8.46
N THR A 220 -17.70 -12.21 -9.23
CA THR A 220 -16.40 -12.87 -9.39
C THR A 220 -15.48 -12.66 -8.18
N HIS A 221 -15.28 -11.42 -7.73
CA HIS A 221 -14.40 -11.08 -6.59
C HIS A 221 -14.90 -9.81 -5.86
N SER A 222 -15.44 -9.99 -4.66
CA SER A 222 -15.99 -8.90 -3.84
C SER A 222 -14.95 -8.11 -3.02
N GLU A 223 -13.71 -8.60 -2.91
CA GLU A 223 -12.65 -7.94 -2.14
C GLU A 223 -11.25 -8.18 -2.76
N TYR A 224 -10.41 -7.15 -2.72
CA TYR A 224 -8.98 -7.24 -3.02
C TYR A 224 -8.15 -6.72 -1.85
N THR A 225 -7.07 -7.44 -1.52
CA THR A 225 -6.03 -6.97 -0.59
C THR A 225 -4.73 -6.79 -1.36
N LEU A 226 -4.41 -5.54 -1.72
CA LEU A 226 -3.20 -5.20 -2.45
C LEU A 226 -2.05 -4.95 -1.47
N ARG A 227 -0.85 -5.43 -1.81
CA ARG A 227 0.38 -5.06 -1.12
C ARG A 227 1.15 -4.07 -1.97
N ILE A 228 1.36 -2.88 -1.42
CA ILE A 228 2.10 -1.81 -2.11
C ILE A 228 3.53 -1.76 -1.60
N ALA A 229 4.46 -1.56 -2.51
CA ALA A 229 5.86 -1.27 -2.21
C ALA A 229 6.16 0.18 -2.58
N ALA A 230 6.89 0.85 -1.71
CA ALA A 230 7.56 2.11 -1.97
C ALA A 230 9.08 1.84 -1.95
N GLU A 231 9.78 2.30 -2.99
CA GLU A 231 11.21 2.14 -3.19
C GLU A 231 11.84 3.53 -3.39
N ASP A 232 12.92 3.83 -2.68
CA ASP A 232 13.67 5.06 -2.92
C ASP A 232 14.49 4.96 -4.23
N CYS A 233 15.09 6.07 -4.65
CA CYS A 233 16.01 6.10 -5.80
C CYS A 233 17.49 6.00 -5.39
N GLY A 234 17.78 5.50 -4.19
CA GLY A 234 19.12 5.36 -3.65
C GLY A 234 19.97 4.30 -4.36
N ASN A 235 21.26 4.23 -4.02
CA ASN A 235 22.16 3.19 -4.51
C ASN A 235 23.01 2.59 -3.37
N PRO A 236 22.71 1.36 -2.91
CA PRO A 236 21.60 0.51 -3.37
C PRO A 236 20.23 1.11 -3.01
N PRO A 237 19.17 0.84 -3.78
CA PRO A 237 17.82 1.29 -3.43
C PRO A 237 17.33 0.54 -2.19
N LEU A 238 16.64 1.22 -1.28
CA LEU A 238 15.94 0.58 -0.16
C LEU A 238 14.44 0.51 -0.48
N THR A 239 13.88 -0.68 -0.24
CA THR A 239 12.46 -0.93 -0.48
C THR A 239 11.75 -1.18 0.84
N SER A 240 10.62 -0.52 1.03
CA SER A 240 9.68 -0.77 2.15
C SER A 240 8.92 -2.09 2.05
N LEU A 241 9.27 -2.97 1.10
CA LEU A 241 8.76 -4.33 1.04
C LEU A 241 9.20 -5.06 2.30
N LEU A 242 8.27 -5.34 3.21
CA LEU A 242 8.50 -6.26 4.31
C LEU A 242 8.75 -7.68 3.76
N ILE A 243 9.97 -7.92 3.29
CA ILE A 243 10.54 -9.23 3.09
C ILE A 243 11.47 -9.41 4.28
N LEU A 244 10.93 -10.03 5.33
CA LEU A 244 11.69 -10.59 6.44
C LEU A 244 12.70 -11.61 5.89
N THR A 245 13.89 -11.14 5.52
CA THR A 245 15.08 -11.98 5.54
C THR A 245 15.74 -11.78 6.89
N ALA A 246 15.63 -12.83 7.71
CA ALA A 246 16.10 -12.97 9.08
C ALA A 246 15.31 -12.17 10.14
N ILE A 247 14.33 -12.82 10.76
CA ILE A 247 14.30 -13.09 12.22
C ILE A 247 13.19 -14.11 12.47
N ASN A 248 13.56 -15.21 13.12
CA ASN A 248 12.63 -16.20 13.62
C ASN A 248 12.03 -15.69 14.94
N LEU A 249 10.70 -15.79 15.03
CA LEU A 249 9.88 -15.92 16.23
C LEU A 249 9.45 -14.63 17.00
N THR A 250 8.14 -14.40 16.88
CA THR A 250 7.18 -14.00 17.93
C THR A 250 7.25 -12.58 18.49
N ASP A 251 6.80 -11.58 17.72
CA ASP A 251 5.88 -10.57 18.27
C ASP A 251 5.10 -9.81 17.19
N ARG A 252 3.90 -9.36 17.55
CA ARG A 252 2.80 -8.92 16.68
C ARG A 252 2.93 -7.47 16.18
N ARG A 253 3.73 -7.22 15.14
CA ARG A 253 3.56 -6.06 14.24
C ARG A 253 3.95 -6.47 12.82
N LEU A 254 2.94 -6.83 12.03
CA LEU A 254 3.13 -7.07 10.60
C LEU A 254 3.20 -5.69 9.91
N ASP A 255 4.41 -5.22 9.68
CA ASP A 255 4.70 -4.01 8.88
C ASP A 255 4.49 -4.28 7.38
N SER A 256 3.32 -4.75 6.98
CA SER A 256 2.94 -4.85 5.56
C SER A 256 1.77 -3.90 5.30
N LEU A 257 1.97 -2.86 4.48
CA LEU A 257 0.88 -2.00 4.07
C LEU A 257 -0.09 -2.80 3.20
N ALA A 258 -1.25 -3.10 3.76
CA ALA A 258 -2.36 -3.71 3.06
C ALA A 258 -3.35 -2.61 2.65
N VAL A 259 -3.60 -2.49 1.35
CA VAL A 259 -4.72 -1.70 0.83
C VAL A 259 -5.88 -2.66 0.59
N LYS A 260 -6.91 -2.57 1.43
CA LYS A 260 -8.15 -3.35 1.29
C LYS A 260 -9.14 -2.56 0.45
N ILE A 261 -9.50 -3.12 -0.70
CA ILE A 261 -10.50 -2.56 -1.61
C ILE A 261 -11.73 -3.47 -1.56
N VAL A 262 -12.84 -2.93 -1.08
CA VAL A 262 -14.13 -3.61 -1.07
C VAL A 262 -14.89 -3.23 -2.34
N ILE A 263 -15.33 -4.23 -3.10
CA ILE A 263 -16.15 -4.01 -4.29
C ILE A 263 -17.60 -3.97 -3.84
N LEU A 264 -18.27 -2.85 -4.06
CA LEU A 264 -19.69 -2.71 -3.75
C LEU A 264 -20.50 -3.38 -4.85
N ASP A 265 -21.40 -4.25 -4.42
CA ASP A 265 -22.42 -4.91 -5.22
C ASP A 265 -23.39 -3.89 -5.85
N ILE A 266 -23.93 -4.25 -7.01
CA ILE A 266 -24.96 -3.52 -7.72
C ILE A 266 -25.94 -4.53 -8.32
N ASN A 267 -27.17 -4.12 -8.59
CA ASN A 267 -28.15 -4.99 -9.23
C ASN A 267 -27.92 -5.06 -10.76
N ASP A 268 -26.97 -5.89 -11.21
CA ASP A 268 -26.64 -6.09 -12.62
C ASP A 268 -26.91 -7.50 -13.15
N ASN A 269 -27.29 -8.44 -12.28
CA ASN A 269 -27.82 -9.73 -12.68
C ASN A 269 -29.34 -9.78 -12.47
N SER A 270 -29.98 -10.68 -13.19
CA SER A 270 -31.43 -10.88 -13.08
C SER A 270 -31.69 -12.31 -12.60
N PRO A 271 -32.80 -12.57 -11.89
CA PRO A 271 -33.08 -13.91 -11.38
C PRO A 271 -33.17 -14.92 -12.52
N SER A 272 -32.63 -16.12 -12.32
CA SER A 272 -32.64 -17.20 -13.30
C SER A 272 -33.33 -18.46 -12.75
N PHE A 273 -34.34 -18.97 -13.47
CA PHE A 273 -35.04 -20.18 -13.04
C PHE A 273 -34.14 -21.42 -13.13
N THR A 274 -34.12 -22.18 -12.04
CA THR A 274 -33.42 -23.46 -11.91
C THR A 274 -34.38 -24.64 -11.79
N SER A 275 -35.66 -24.39 -11.47
CA SER A 275 -36.74 -25.38 -11.55
C SER A 275 -37.09 -25.73 -13.00
N LEU A 276 -37.57 -26.96 -13.22
CA LEU A 276 -38.00 -27.42 -14.53
C LEU A 276 -39.30 -26.72 -14.97
N PRO A 277 -39.48 -26.39 -16.26
CA PRO A 277 -40.69 -25.72 -16.77
C PRO A 277 -41.88 -26.67 -16.96
N LEU A 278 -41.90 -27.83 -16.28
CA LEU A 278 -42.90 -28.86 -16.44
C LEU A 278 -43.22 -29.52 -15.09
N SER A 279 -44.51 -29.66 -14.79
CA SER A 279 -45.01 -30.42 -13.64
C SER A 279 -46.18 -31.30 -14.03
N TYR A 280 -46.42 -32.33 -13.21
CA TYR A 280 -47.53 -33.27 -13.35
C TYR A 280 -48.29 -33.33 -12.03
N VAL A 281 -49.61 -33.42 -12.09
CA VAL A 281 -50.48 -33.49 -10.91
C VAL A 281 -51.69 -34.36 -11.23
N MET A 282 -52.09 -35.24 -10.33
CA MET A 282 -53.34 -36.00 -10.49
C MET A 282 -54.54 -35.08 -10.28
N GLU A 283 -55.67 -35.33 -10.94
CA GLU A 283 -56.85 -34.49 -10.77
C GLU A 283 -57.54 -34.64 -9.41
N ASP A 284 -57.44 -35.82 -8.79
CA ASP A 284 -58.08 -36.17 -7.51
C ASP A 284 -57.39 -35.58 -6.26
N VAL A 285 -56.36 -34.74 -6.44
CA VAL A 285 -55.63 -34.13 -5.33
C VAL A 285 -56.50 -33.13 -4.56
N GLU A 286 -56.32 -33.09 -3.25
CA GLU A 286 -57.00 -32.13 -2.39
C GLU A 286 -56.56 -30.68 -2.65
N VAL A 287 -57.38 -29.72 -2.22
CA VAL A 287 -57.01 -28.30 -2.19
C VAL A 287 -55.84 -28.08 -1.23
N GLY A 288 -54.84 -27.32 -1.66
CA GLY A 288 -53.60 -27.07 -0.91
C GLY A 288 -52.49 -28.06 -1.24
N PHE A 289 -52.70 -28.99 -2.17
CA PHE A 289 -51.67 -29.93 -2.63
C PHE A 289 -50.51 -29.20 -3.31
N LEU A 290 -49.27 -29.60 -3.00
CA LEU A 290 -48.07 -29.04 -3.60
C LEU A 290 -47.86 -29.59 -5.01
N VAL A 291 -48.03 -28.72 -6.00
CA VAL A 291 -47.93 -29.06 -7.43
C VAL A 291 -46.52 -28.91 -7.96
N HIS A 292 -45.84 -27.84 -7.56
CA HIS A 292 -44.50 -27.52 -8.07
C HIS A 292 -43.74 -26.63 -7.09
N HIS A 293 -42.41 -26.70 -7.13
CA HIS A 293 -41.54 -25.75 -6.44
C HIS A 293 -40.80 -24.93 -7.47
N VAL A 294 -41.24 -23.68 -7.65
CA VAL A 294 -40.59 -22.71 -8.53
C VAL A 294 -39.35 -22.18 -7.81
N ILE A 295 -38.18 -22.37 -8.43
CA ILE A 295 -36.90 -21.97 -7.84
C ILE A 295 -36.15 -21.14 -8.87
N ALA A 296 -35.85 -19.89 -8.53
CA ALA A 296 -34.91 -19.05 -9.25
C ALA A 296 -33.77 -18.62 -8.33
N LYS A 297 -32.62 -18.32 -8.94
CA LYS A 297 -31.43 -17.82 -8.26
C LYS A 297 -30.97 -16.53 -8.91
N ASP A 298 -30.60 -15.59 -8.05
CA ASP A 298 -29.96 -14.35 -8.43
C ASP A 298 -28.58 -14.31 -7.74
N PRO A 299 -27.49 -14.08 -8.49
CA PRO A 299 -26.14 -14.08 -7.92
C PRO A 299 -25.79 -12.82 -7.12
N ASP A 300 -26.57 -11.74 -7.20
CA ASP A 300 -26.26 -10.45 -6.57
C ASP A 300 -26.38 -10.50 -5.02
N GLU A 301 -25.79 -9.53 -4.32
CA GLU A 301 -25.73 -9.54 -2.85
C GLU A 301 -26.99 -8.93 -2.20
N GLY A 302 -27.46 -9.55 -1.11
CA GLY A 302 -28.49 -8.96 -0.25
C GLY A 302 -29.83 -8.78 -0.96
N LYS A 303 -30.28 -7.53 -1.10
CA LYS A 303 -31.57 -7.19 -1.74
C LYS A 303 -31.54 -7.38 -3.25
N ASN A 304 -30.40 -7.14 -3.87
CA ASN A 304 -30.19 -7.31 -5.31
C ASN A 304 -30.36 -8.80 -5.67
N GLY A 305 -29.90 -9.71 -4.81
CA GLY A 305 -30.14 -11.15 -4.98
C GLY A 305 -31.45 -11.70 -4.43
N GLN A 306 -32.31 -10.87 -3.82
CA GLN A 306 -33.49 -11.36 -3.10
C GLN A 306 -34.68 -11.59 -4.04
N VAL A 307 -34.89 -12.85 -4.42
CA VAL A 307 -35.94 -13.22 -5.39
C VAL A 307 -37.33 -13.32 -4.76
N THR A 308 -38.32 -12.79 -5.48
CA THR A 308 -39.76 -12.98 -5.25
C THR A 308 -40.47 -13.53 -6.48
N TYR A 309 -41.54 -14.28 -6.27
CA TYR A 309 -42.25 -15.01 -7.33
C TYR A 309 -43.68 -14.51 -7.57
N HIS A 310 -44.07 -14.44 -8.83
CA HIS A 310 -45.41 -14.00 -9.26
C HIS A 310 -45.95 -14.84 -10.41
N ILE A 311 -47.27 -15.06 -10.44
CA ILE A 311 -47.98 -15.58 -11.62
C ILE A 311 -48.50 -14.38 -12.41
N LEU A 312 -48.09 -14.23 -13.66
CA LEU A 312 -48.52 -13.14 -14.54
C LEU A 312 -49.77 -13.49 -15.36
N SER A 313 -49.86 -14.74 -15.83
CA SER A 313 -50.97 -15.22 -16.67
C SER A 313 -51.08 -16.75 -16.67
N GLY A 314 -52.17 -17.28 -17.24
CA GLY A 314 -52.45 -18.73 -17.34
C GLY A 314 -53.17 -19.32 -16.12
N ASN A 315 -53.52 -18.46 -15.15
CA ASN A 315 -54.22 -18.82 -13.91
C ASN A 315 -55.45 -17.93 -13.69
N GLU A 316 -56.19 -17.63 -14.75
CA GLU A 316 -57.32 -16.69 -14.75
C GLU A 316 -58.42 -17.11 -13.78
N ASN A 317 -58.64 -18.42 -13.63
CA ASN A 317 -59.61 -19.00 -12.73
C ASN A 317 -59.09 -19.14 -11.28
N LYS A 318 -57.86 -18.72 -10.98
CA LYS A 318 -57.21 -18.85 -9.67
C LYS A 318 -57.21 -20.29 -9.15
N VAL A 319 -56.87 -21.22 -10.02
CA VAL A 319 -56.78 -22.67 -9.72
C VAL A 319 -55.53 -22.95 -8.87
N PHE A 320 -54.46 -22.18 -9.06
CA PHE A 320 -53.23 -22.32 -8.30
C PHE A 320 -52.92 -21.08 -7.45
N VAL A 321 -52.22 -21.27 -6.33
CA VAL A 321 -51.60 -20.19 -5.54
C VAL A 321 -50.10 -20.39 -5.54
N LEU A 322 -49.34 -19.32 -5.82
CA LEU A 322 -47.88 -19.30 -5.71
C LEU A 322 -47.47 -18.46 -4.51
N ASP A 323 -46.77 -19.06 -3.56
CA ASP A 323 -46.16 -18.32 -2.46
C ASP A 323 -45.01 -17.47 -3.01
N LYS A 324 -45.11 -16.15 -2.81
CA LYS A 324 -44.16 -15.18 -3.38
C LYS A 324 -42.74 -15.27 -2.81
N ILE A 325 -42.57 -15.88 -1.63
CA ILE A 325 -41.28 -15.98 -0.93
C ILE A 325 -40.69 -17.37 -1.12
N THR A 326 -41.49 -18.41 -0.88
CA THR A 326 -40.98 -19.79 -0.92
C THR A 326 -41.00 -20.39 -2.32
N GLY A 327 -41.77 -19.82 -3.26
CA GLY A 327 -41.94 -20.33 -4.62
C GLY A 327 -42.76 -21.61 -4.68
N LEU A 328 -43.51 -21.96 -3.63
CA LEU A 328 -44.34 -23.15 -3.62
C LEU A 328 -45.66 -22.89 -4.36
N LEU A 329 -45.95 -23.69 -5.36
CA LEU A 329 -47.18 -23.65 -6.14
C LEU A 329 -48.13 -24.74 -5.63
N THR A 330 -49.28 -24.33 -5.09
CA THR A 330 -50.29 -25.24 -4.55
C THR A 330 -51.64 -25.11 -5.26
N THR A 331 -52.46 -26.16 -5.21
CA THR A 331 -53.86 -26.10 -5.68
C THR A 331 -54.69 -25.20 -4.76
N ALA A 332 -55.54 -24.37 -5.34
CA ALA A 332 -56.51 -23.51 -4.66
C ALA A 332 -57.96 -24.04 -4.81
N GLN A 333 -58.16 -24.86 -5.83
CA GLN A 333 -59.41 -25.49 -6.23
C GLN A 333 -59.12 -26.94 -6.61
N LEU A 334 -60.17 -27.76 -6.65
CA LEU A 334 -60.08 -29.12 -7.18
C LEU A 334 -59.76 -29.05 -8.68
N LEU A 335 -59.03 -30.05 -9.15
CA LEU A 335 -58.70 -30.22 -10.55
C LEU A 335 -59.70 -31.19 -11.18
N ASP A 336 -59.91 -31.03 -12.48
CA ASP A 336 -60.78 -31.85 -13.31
C ASP A 336 -60.16 -31.82 -14.71
N ARG A 337 -59.65 -32.96 -15.15
CA ARG A 337 -58.91 -33.11 -16.39
C ARG A 337 -59.86 -33.01 -17.58
N GLU A 338 -61.08 -33.52 -17.47
CA GLU A 338 -62.13 -33.46 -18.49
C GLU A 338 -62.53 -32.02 -18.81
N ILE A 339 -62.41 -31.12 -17.83
CA ILE A 339 -62.54 -29.67 -18.02
C ILE A 339 -61.26 -29.07 -18.59
N GLN A 340 -60.11 -29.33 -17.97
CA GLN A 340 -58.84 -28.73 -18.39
C GLN A 340 -57.62 -29.61 -18.06
N GLU A 341 -57.15 -30.35 -19.06
CA GLU A 341 -55.96 -31.23 -18.97
C GLU A 341 -54.61 -30.50 -18.82
N ARG A 342 -54.55 -29.20 -19.16
CA ARG A 342 -53.28 -28.46 -19.23
C ARG A 342 -53.40 -27.00 -18.81
N TYR A 343 -52.46 -26.58 -17.98
CA TYR A 343 -52.25 -25.17 -17.60
C TYR A 343 -50.87 -24.69 -18.04
N ASN A 344 -50.80 -23.52 -18.67
CA ASN A 344 -49.54 -22.88 -19.04
C ASN A 344 -49.40 -21.59 -18.25
N LEU A 345 -48.76 -21.66 -17.08
CA LEU A 345 -48.58 -20.53 -16.20
C LEU A 345 -47.37 -19.72 -16.63
N THR A 346 -47.54 -18.42 -16.90
CA THR A 346 -46.39 -17.51 -17.05
C THR A 346 -45.98 -17.03 -15.68
N VAL A 347 -44.88 -17.56 -15.15
CA VAL A 347 -44.33 -17.19 -13.84
C VAL A 347 -43.19 -16.19 -14.02
N MET A 348 -43.02 -15.29 -13.06
CA MET A 348 -41.99 -14.27 -13.00
C MET A 348 -41.19 -14.40 -11.71
N ALA A 349 -39.87 -14.33 -11.83
CA ALA A 349 -38.94 -14.12 -10.72
C ALA A 349 -38.42 -12.68 -10.81
N LEU A 350 -38.49 -11.95 -9.71
CA LEU A 350 -38.18 -10.52 -9.60
C LEU A 350 -37.31 -10.29 -8.35
N ASP A 351 -36.19 -9.58 -8.49
CA ASP A 351 -35.36 -9.16 -7.36
C ASP A 351 -35.92 -7.93 -6.59
N ASP A 352 -35.35 -7.59 -5.42
CA ASP A 352 -35.66 -6.36 -4.66
C ASP A 352 -34.62 -5.24 -4.93
N GLY A 353 -33.94 -5.31 -6.08
CA GLY A 353 -32.92 -4.36 -6.48
C GLY A 353 -33.48 -3.00 -6.92
N SER A 354 -32.60 -2.06 -7.23
CA SER A 354 -32.99 -0.71 -7.71
C SER A 354 -32.06 -0.22 -8.84
N PRO A 355 -32.48 -0.32 -10.11
CA PRO A 355 -33.78 -0.83 -10.59
C PRO A 355 -33.93 -2.33 -10.37
N ALA A 356 -35.17 -2.78 -10.15
CA ALA A 356 -35.44 -4.21 -10.01
C ALA A 356 -35.35 -4.92 -11.37
N LEU A 357 -34.74 -6.11 -11.41
CA LEU A 357 -34.61 -6.94 -12.60
C LEU A 357 -35.46 -8.21 -12.47
N SER A 358 -35.94 -8.73 -13.60
CA SER A 358 -36.87 -9.85 -13.61
C SER A 358 -36.70 -10.75 -14.84
N THR A 359 -37.08 -12.01 -14.65
CA THR A 359 -37.12 -13.03 -15.70
C THR A 359 -38.47 -13.74 -15.66
N THR A 360 -38.95 -14.17 -16.83
CA THR A 360 -40.21 -14.92 -16.96
C THR A 360 -39.97 -16.31 -17.53
N GLN A 361 -40.78 -17.28 -17.12
CA GLN A 361 -40.78 -18.65 -17.62
C GLN A 361 -42.22 -19.17 -17.76
N VAL A 362 -42.49 -19.95 -18.80
CA VAL A 362 -43.76 -20.67 -18.94
C VAL A 362 -43.62 -22.03 -18.26
N LEU A 363 -44.35 -22.23 -17.16
CA LEU A 363 -44.49 -23.50 -16.45
C LEU A 363 -45.73 -24.22 -16.98
N THR A 364 -45.52 -25.37 -17.64
CA THR A 364 -46.62 -26.24 -18.05
C THR A 364 -46.96 -27.22 -16.92
N ILE A 365 -48.23 -27.27 -16.55
CA ILE A 365 -48.77 -28.27 -15.62
C ILE A 365 -49.68 -29.17 -16.43
N ILE A 366 -49.40 -30.47 -16.39
CA ILE A 366 -50.22 -31.50 -17.02
C ILE A 366 -51.02 -32.17 -15.91
N VAL A 367 -52.35 -32.13 -16.04
CA VAL A 367 -53.27 -32.86 -15.17
C VAL A 367 -53.35 -34.29 -15.67
N LEU A 368 -53.03 -35.22 -14.79
CA LEU A 368 -53.09 -36.64 -15.05
C LEU A 368 -54.47 -37.18 -14.67
N ASP A 369 -54.93 -38.09 -15.50
CA ASP A 369 -56.24 -38.74 -15.44
C ASP A 369 -56.36 -39.70 -14.25
N VAL A 370 -57.55 -39.71 -13.66
CA VAL A 370 -58.04 -40.71 -12.73
C VAL A 370 -59.35 -41.24 -13.30
N ASN A 371 -59.51 -42.56 -13.32
CA ASN A 371 -60.74 -43.19 -13.80
C ASN A 371 -61.91 -42.94 -12.84
N ASP A 372 -62.54 -41.78 -12.97
CA ASP A 372 -63.65 -41.32 -12.15
C ASP A 372 -64.93 -41.06 -12.96
N GLU A 373 -64.85 -41.12 -14.30
CA GLU A 373 -66.01 -41.14 -15.17
C GLU A 373 -66.50 -42.57 -15.43
N THR A 374 -67.80 -42.70 -15.67
CA THR A 374 -68.40 -44.00 -15.98
C THR A 374 -68.75 -44.06 -17.46
N PRO A 375 -68.37 -45.11 -18.21
CA PRO A 375 -68.67 -45.18 -19.63
C PRO A 375 -70.17 -45.13 -19.90
N ILE A 376 -70.57 -44.24 -20.80
CA ILE A 376 -71.98 -44.04 -21.16
C ILE A 376 -72.25 -44.59 -22.57
N PHE A 377 -73.35 -45.32 -22.72
CA PHE A 377 -73.82 -45.76 -24.03
C PHE A 377 -74.35 -44.58 -24.85
N LEU A 378 -74.10 -44.57 -26.16
CA LEU A 378 -74.55 -43.49 -27.06
C LEU A 378 -76.07 -43.40 -27.20
N LYS A 379 -76.81 -44.47 -26.86
CA LYS A 379 -78.28 -44.49 -26.85
C LYS A 379 -78.80 -45.01 -25.53
N GLN A 380 -79.93 -44.46 -25.08
CA GLN A 380 -80.66 -44.94 -23.90
C GLN A 380 -81.32 -46.31 -24.13
N LEU A 381 -81.57 -46.68 -25.39
CA LEU A 381 -82.17 -47.95 -25.77
C LEU A 381 -81.65 -48.41 -27.13
N TYR A 382 -81.31 -49.69 -27.23
CA TYR A 382 -80.93 -50.37 -28.46
C TYR A 382 -81.94 -51.49 -28.74
N GLU A 383 -82.78 -51.30 -29.76
CA GLU A 383 -83.72 -52.32 -30.23
C GLU A 383 -83.31 -52.80 -31.63
N THR A 384 -83.38 -54.12 -31.85
CA THR A 384 -83.24 -54.74 -33.17
C THR A 384 -84.15 -55.96 -33.27
N ALA A 385 -84.51 -56.35 -34.48
CA ALA A 385 -85.27 -57.56 -34.75
C ALA A 385 -84.40 -58.55 -35.54
N VAL A 386 -84.46 -59.82 -35.18
CA VAL A 386 -83.70 -60.91 -35.81
C VAL A 386 -84.68 -61.96 -36.30
N CYS A 387 -84.53 -62.41 -37.55
CA CYS A 387 -85.35 -63.48 -38.10
C CYS A 387 -85.02 -64.82 -37.44
N GLU A 388 -86.04 -65.65 -37.24
CA GLU A 388 -85.85 -67.05 -36.85
C GLU A 388 -85.03 -67.80 -37.93
N ASN A 389 -84.18 -68.75 -37.51
CA ASN A 389 -83.29 -69.58 -38.34
C ASN A 389 -82.05 -68.89 -38.95
N ARG A 390 -81.48 -67.87 -38.29
CA ARG A 390 -80.17 -67.33 -38.65
C ARG A 390 -79.00 -68.22 -38.24
N ASP A 391 -77.92 -68.16 -39.01
CA ASP A 391 -76.71 -68.95 -38.74
C ASP A 391 -75.98 -68.42 -37.48
N PRO A 392 -75.41 -69.30 -36.63
CA PRO A 392 -74.62 -68.89 -35.48
C PRO A 392 -73.41 -68.04 -35.90
N GLY A 393 -73.22 -66.90 -35.22
CA GLY A 393 -72.11 -65.97 -35.46
C GLY A 393 -72.46 -64.78 -36.36
N GLU A 394 -73.70 -64.68 -36.85
CA GLU A 394 -74.16 -63.50 -37.58
C GLU A 394 -74.24 -62.25 -36.69
N PHE A 395 -73.87 -61.11 -37.27
CA PHE A 395 -73.99 -59.81 -36.62
C PHE A 395 -75.46 -59.44 -36.39
N VAL A 396 -75.78 -59.03 -35.16
CA VAL A 396 -77.15 -58.68 -34.72
C VAL A 396 -77.30 -57.18 -34.51
N ILE A 397 -76.45 -56.59 -33.66
CA ILE A 397 -76.46 -55.18 -33.33
C ILE A 397 -75.08 -54.74 -32.88
N LYS A 398 -74.73 -53.48 -33.18
CA LYS A 398 -73.56 -52.81 -32.61
C LYS A 398 -74.05 -51.85 -31.54
N VAL A 399 -73.50 -51.98 -30.34
CA VAL A 399 -73.62 -50.99 -29.28
C VAL A 399 -72.30 -50.22 -29.19
N GLU A 400 -72.41 -48.94 -28.85
CA GLU A 400 -71.27 -48.03 -28.76
C GLU A 400 -71.38 -47.27 -27.43
N ALA A 401 -70.27 -47.18 -26.72
CA ALA A 401 -70.14 -46.39 -25.49
C ALA A 401 -68.96 -45.44 -25.64
N VAL A 402 -69.00 -44.34 -24.90
CA VAL A 402 -67.91 -43.38 -24.78
C VAL A 402 -67.55 -43.24 -23.31
N ASP A 403 -66.25 -43.14 -23.08
CA ASP A 403 -65.66 -42.82 -21.80
C ASP A 403 -64.92 -41.49 -21.94
N ARG A 404 -64.94 -40.68 -20.89
CA ARG A 404 -64.30 -39.36 -20.89
C ARG A 404 -62.87 -39.42 -20.38
N ASP A 405 -62.57 -40.40 -19.54
CA ASP A 405 -61.24 -40.68 -19.03
C ASP A 405 -60.25 -40.96 -20.18
N ALA A 406 -58.97 -40.65 -19.95
CA ALA A 406 -57.90 -40.91 -20.90
C ALA A 406 -57.13 -42.20 -20.58
N GLY A 407 -57.22 -43.18 -21.49
CA GLY A 407 -56.55 -44.49 -21.39
C GLY A 407 -55.27 -44.67 -22.21
#